data_AF-C7RW84-F1
#
_entry.id   AF-C7RW84-F1
#
_cell.length_a   1.000
_cell.length_b   1.000
_cell.length_c   1.000
_cell.angle_alpha   90.00
_cell.angle_beta   90.00
_cell.angle_gamma   90.00
#
_symmetry.space_group_name_H-M   'P 1'
#
loop_
_entity.id
_entity.type
_entity.pdbx_description
1 polymer ?
#
loop_
_entity_poly.entity_id
_entity_poly.type
_entity_poly.pdbx_seq_one_letter_code
_entity_poly.pdbx_strand_id
1 'polypeptide(L)'
;MALSPEIEAQILRYYHAERWRIGTIATQLQVHRDSVARVLAQAGLPALEAVRRPSAIDPYLPFILDTLTQFPRLRASRVYDMVKSRGYPGRPDHFRHLIARHRPRPKAEAYLGSPQKTENKAR
;
A
#
# COMPACT_ATOMS: atom_id res chain seq x y z
N MET A 1 -7.97 9.81 -18.91
CA MET A 1 -7.60 10.76 -19.98
C MET A 1 -6.38 10.23 -20.69
N ALA A 2 -6.43 10.11 -22.02
CA ALA A 2 -5.24 9.85 -22.82
C ALA A 2 -4.34 11.09 -22.78
N LEU A 3 -3.04 10.91 -22.52
CA LEU A 3 -2.07 11.97 -22.73
C LEU A 3 -1.91 12.16 -24.25
N SER A 4 -1.81 13.41 -24.69
CA SER A 4 -1.48 13.70 -26.09
C SER A 4 -0.10 13.13 -26.43
N PRO A 5 0.11 12.58 -27.63
CA PRO A 5 1.39 11.97 -28.04
C PRO A 5 2.57 12.95 -27.96
N GLU A 6 2.29 14.26 -28.08
CA GLU A 6 3.28 15.31 -27.90
C GLU A 6 3.85 15.34 -26.46
N ILE A 7 2.99 15.16 -25.45
CA ILE A 7 3.41 15.10 -24.05
C ILE A 7 4.21 13.82 -23.80
N GLU A 8 3.83 12.70 -24.41
CA GLU A 8 4.55 11.43 -24.27
C GLU A 8 5.97 11.53 -24.83
N ALA A 9 6.12 12.10 -26.03
CA ALA A 9 7.42 12.35 -26.64
C ALA A 9 8.27 13.30 -25.79
N GLN A 10 7.66 14.33 -25.20
CA GLN A 10 8.34 15.27 -24.32
C GLN A 10 8.82 14.61 -23.02
N ILE A 11 8.02 13.71 -22.44
CA ILE A 11 8.40 12.88 -21.28
C ILE A 11 9.62 12.03 -21.61
N LEU A 12 9.59 11.30 -22.73
CA LEU A 12 10.69 10.43 -23.15
C LEU A 12 11.96 11.23 -23.43
N ARG A 13 11.83 12.39 -24.08
CA ARG A 13 12.95 13.29 -24.34
C ARG A 13 13.58 13.78 -23.04
N TYR A 14 12.80 14.31 -22.09
CA TYR A 14 13.35 14.76 -20.80
C TYR A 14 13.98 13.64 -19.96
N TYR A 15 13.47 12.41 -20.12
CA TYR A 15 14.03 11.24 -19.45
C TYR A 15 15.33 10.77 -20.09
N HIS A 16 15.43 10.76 -21.42
CA HIS A 16 16.62 10.28 -22.14
C HIS A 16 17.72 11.33 -22.28
N ALA A 17 17.37 12.57 -22.65
CA ALA A 17 18.35 13.63 -22.92
C ALA A 17 18.88 14.23 -21.61
N GLU A 18 18.01 14.56 -20.67
CA GLU A 18 18.42 15.23 -19.42
C GLU A 18 18.47 14.31 -18.18
N ARG A 19 18.03 13.04 -18.29
CA ARG A 19 17.96 12.08 -17.17
C ARG A 19 17.16 12.60 -15.97
N TRP A 20 16.10 13.36 -16.23
CA TRP A 20 15.29 13.95 -15.17
C TRP A 20 14.48 12.90 -14.41
N ARG A 21 14.25 13.17 -13.11
CA ARG A 21 13.41 12.33 -12.27
C ARG A 21 11.95 12.50 -12.66
N ILE A 22 11.15 11.44 -12.51
CA ILE A 22 9.72 11.41 -12.85
C ILE A 22 8.93 12.53 -12.15
N GLY A 23 9.28 12.85 -10.90
CA GLY A 23 8.68 13.97 -10.17
C GLY A 23 8.99 15.33 -10.78
N THR A 24 10.21 15.53 -11.28
CA THR A 24 10.65 16.76 -11.94
C THR A 24 9.93 16.94 -13.28
N ILE A 25 9.82 15.86 -14.07
CA ILE A 25 9.08 15.87 -15.34
C ILE A 25 7.60 16.15 -15.10
N ALA A 26 7.00 15.56 -14.06
CA ALA A 26 5.61 15.78 -13.68
C ALA A 26 5.33 17.25 -13.31
N THR A 27 6.21 17.86 -12.51
CA THR A 27 6.09 19.29 -12.16
C THR A 27 6.29 20.20 -13.37
N GLN A 28 7.26 19.91 -14.24
CA GLN A 28 7.56 20.74 -15.41
C GLN A 28 6.43 20.71 -16.45
N LEU A 29 5.88 19.53 -16.70
CA LEU A 29 4.81 19.34 -17.69
C LEU A 29 3.41 19.53 -17.08
N GLN A 30 3.32 19.84 -15.78
CA GLN A 30 2.07 19.91 -15.00
C GLN A 30 1.15 18.70 -15.18
N VAL A 31 1.75 17.52 -15.33
CA VAL A 31 1.03 16.25 -15.48
C VAL A 31 1.13 15.43 -14.21
N HIS A 32 0.16 14.54 -14.00
CA HIS A 32 0.20 13.64 -12.85
C HIS A 32 1.38 12.67 -12.94
N ARG A 33 2.05 12.42 -11.81
CA ARG A 33 3.23 11.54 -11.73
C ARG A 33 2.94 10.13 -12.26
N ASP A 34 1.77 9.57 -11.98
CA ASP A 34 1.35 8.28 -12.55
C ASP A 34 1.28 8.28 -14.07
N SER A 35 0.86 9.38 -14.69
CA SER A 35 0.81 9.48 -16.15
C SER A 35 2.23 9.41 -16.74
N VAL A 36 3.18 10.13 -16.15
CA VAL A 36 4.60 10.06 -16.55
C VAL A 36 5.16 8.66 -16.37
N ALA A 37 4.87 8.01 -15.23
CA ALA A 37 5.29 6.64 -14.96
C ALA A 37 4.70 5.66 -15.98
N ARG A 38 3.43 5.81 -16.33
CA ARG A 38 2.73 4.97 -17.30
C ARG A 38 3.33 5.09 -18.70
N VAL A 39 3.65 6.30 -19.16
CA VAL A 39 4.29 6.55 -20.47
C VAL A 39 5.67 5.90 -20.53
N LEU A 40 6.47 6.05 -19.47
CA LEU A 40 7.79 5.41 -19.39
C LEU A 40 7.67 3.88 -19.36
N ALA A 41 6.66 3.32 -18.66
CA ALA A 41 6.40 1.88 -18.62
C ALA A 41 5.97 1.33 -20.00
N GLN A 42 5.13 2.09 -20.73
CA GLN A 42 4.72 1.74 -22.10
C GLN A 42 5.90 1.77 -23.09
N ALA A 43 6.89 2.63 -22.86
CA ALA A 43 8.12 2.67 -23.63
C ALA A 43 9.15 1.56 -23.25
N GLY A 44 8.76 0.60 -22.41
CA GLY A 44 9.61 -0.52 -22.00
C GLY A 44 10.71 -0.16 -21.00
N LEU A 45 10.67 1.06 -20.43
CA LEU A 45 11.55 1.44 -19.34
C LEU A 45 10.99 0.88 -18.03
N PRO A 46 11.84 0.46 -17.06
CA PRO A 46 11.40 0.05 -15.73
C PRO A 46 10.93 1.28 -14.97
N ALA A 47 9.78 1.81 -15.36
CA ALA A 47 9.19 3.00 -14.81
C ALA A 47 8.45 2.62 -13.56
N LEU A 48 9.20 2.57 -12.46
CA LEU A 48 8.70 2.32 -11.13
C LEU A 48 7.97 0.97 -11.02
N GLU A 49 8.73 -0.06 -10.68
CA GLU A 49 8.29 -0.80 -9.50
C GLU A 49 7.97 0.25 -8.46
N ALA A 50 6.68 0.38 -8.15
CA ALA A 50 6.19 1.40 -7.27
C ALA A 50 7.08 1.38 -6.04
N VAL A 51 7.91 2.43 -5.88
CA VAL A 51 8.48 2.77 -4.58
C VAL A 51 7.28 3.26 -3.77
N ARG A 52 6.33 2.33 -3.50
CA ARG A 52 5.55 2.33 -2.28
C ARG A 52 6.63 2.47 -1.24
N ARG A 53 6.75 3.66 -0.68
CA ARG A 53 7.54 3.87 0.52
C ARG A 53 7.23 2.67 1.42
N PRO A 54 8.23 1.85 1.79
CA PRO A 54 7.98 0.66 2.59
C PRO A 54 7.22 1.17 3.80
N SER A 55 5.92 0.88 3.80
CA SER A 55 5.06 1.40 4.85
C SER A 55 5.53 0.74 6.13
N ALA A 56 5.37 1.35 7.29
CA ALA A 56 5.81 0.69 8.53
C ALA A 56 5.18 -0.71 8.73
N ILE A 57 4.14 -1.04 7.96
CA ILE A 57 3.48 -2.34 7.91
C ILE A 57 4.20 -3.38 7.02
N ASP A 58 5.07 -2.97 6.10
CA ASP A 58 5.78 -3.82 5.14
C ASP A 58 6.55 -4.99 5.79
N PRO A 59 7.36 -4.78 6.84
CA PRO A 59 8.01 -5.89 7.53
C PRO A 59 7.03 -6.83 8.26
N TYR A 60 5.79 -6.39 8.47
CA TYR A 60 4.76 -7.16 9.19
C TYR A 60 3.68 -7.73 8.25
N LEU A 61 3.66 -7.32 6.99
CA LEU A 61 2.74 -7.79 5.95
C LEU A 61 2.74 -9.32 5.80
N PRO A 62 3.89 -10.03 5.72
CA PRO A 62 3.88 -11.49 5.63
C PRO A 62 3.20 -12.14 6.85
N PHE A 63 3.49 -11.66 8.06
CA PHE A 63 2.85 -12.15 9.28
C PHE A 63 1.33 -11.89 9.28
N ILE A 64 0.92 -10.70 8.85
CA ILE A 64 -0.49 -10.31 8.77
C ILE A 64 -1.25 -11.19 7.78
N LEU A 65 -0.70 -11.41 6.60
CA LEU A 65 -1.32 -12.22 5.56
C LEU A 65 -1.42 -13.68 5.97
N ASP A 66 -0.35 -14.24 6.55
CA ASP A 66 -0.36 -15.60 7.11
C ASP A 66 -1.43 -15.75 8.21
N THR A 67 -1.48 -14.81 9.16
CA THR A 67 -2.47 -14.81 10.23
C THR A 67 -3.90 -14.66 9.71
N LEU A 68 -4.14 -13.80 8.72
CA LEU A 68 -5.47 -13.62 8.12
C LEU A 68 -5.86 -14.80 7.23
N THR A 69 -4.90 -15.54 6.68
CA THR A 69 -5.13 -16.77 5.91
C THR A 69 -5.55 -17.90 6.83
N GLN A 70 -4.84 -18.07 7.96
CA GLN A 70 -5.19 -19.07 8.97
C GLN A 70 -6.47 -18.70 9.73
N PHE A 71 -6.70 -17.41 9.99
CA PHE A 71 -7.81 -16.91 10.79
C PHE A 71 -8.54 -15.74 10.08
N PRO A 72 -9.36 -16.02 9.05
CA PRO A 72 -10.04 -14.97 8.28
C PRO A 72 -11.06 -14.17 9.10
N ARG A 73 -11.61 -14.76 10.18
CA ARG A 73 -12.55 -14.10 11.11
C ARG A 73 -11.84 -13.25 12.18
N LEU A 74 -10.51 -13.30 12.26
CA LEU A 74 -9.76 -12.61 13.29
C LEU A 74 -9.89 -11.09 13.14
N ARG A 75 -10.21 -10.40 14.23
CA ARG A 75 -10.42 -8.94 14.23
C ARG A 75 -9.10 -8.22 13.97
N ALA A 76 -9.14 -7.13 13.20
CA ALA A 76 -7.98 -6.29 12.91
C ALA A 76 -7.33 -5.71 14.18
N SER A 77 -8.10 -5.50 15.26
CA SER A 77 -7.57 -5.10 16.56
C SER A 77 -6.68 -6.18 17.19
N ARG A 78 -7.06 -7.46 17.07
CA ARG A 78 -6.27 -8.57 17.61
C ARG A 78 -4.96 -8.73 16.84
N VAL A 79 -5.01 -8.61 15.52
CA VAL A 79 -3.81 -8.58 14.68
C VAL A 79 -2.94 -7.37 15.04
N TYR A 80 -3.53 -6.19 15.27
CA TYR A 80 -2.79 -5.01 15.71
C TYR A 80 -2.02 -5.26 17.01
N ASP A 81 -2.64 -5.81 18.05
CA ASP A 81 -1.96 -6.15 19.31
C ASP A 81 -0.77 -7.10 19.08
N MET A 82 -0.95 -8.14 18.25
CA MET A 82 0.11 -9.09 17.92
C MET A 82 1.30 -8.43 17.23
N VAL A 83 1.05 -7.45 16.36
CA VAL A 83 2.12 -6.72 15.65
C VAL A 83 2.69 -5.59 16.54
N LYS A 84 1.89 -5.01 17.43
CA LYS A 84 2.33 -3.99 18.39
C LYS A 84 3.32 -4.56 19.40
N SER A 85 3.07 -5.77 19.91
CA SER A 85 4.04 -6.52 20.74
C SER A 85 5.35 -6.83 20.02
N ARG A 86 5.37 -6.77 18.68
CA ARG A 86 6.57 -6.94 17.83
C ARG A 86 7.22 -5.61 17.44
N GLY A 87 6.82 -4.49 18.04
CA GLY A 87 7.46 -3.20 17.85
C GLY A 87 6.85 -2.32 16.75
N TYR A 88 5.62 -2.58 16.29
CA TYR A 88 4.99 -1.74 15.27
C TYR A 88 4.85 -0.27 15.71
N PRO A 89 5.41 0.69 14.96
CA PRO A 89 5.37 2.11 15.32
C PRO A 89 4.06 2.80 14.92
N GLY A 90 3.22 2.15 14.10
CA GLY A 90 2.02 2.77 13.55
C GLY A 90 0.81 2.83 14.50
N ARG A 91 -0.12 3.73 14.16
CA ARG A 91 -1.37 3.95 14.90
C ARG A 91 -2.42 2.89 14.52
N PRO A 92 -3.32 2.52 15.46
CA PRO A 92 -4.34 1.50 15.22
C PRO A 92 -5.34 1.88 14.13
N ASP A 93 -5.70 3.16 13.99
CA ASP A 93 -6.59 3.64 12.91
C ASP A 93 -6.01 3.41 11.52
N HIS A 94 -4.76 3.82 11.31
CA HIS A 94 -4.06 3.62 10.05
C HIS A 94 -3.91 2.11 9.75
N PHE A 95 -3.60 1.32 10.78
CA PHE A 95 -3.50 -0.13 10.66
C PHE A 95 -4.82 -0.79 10.23
N ARG A 96 -5.95 -0.42 10.85
CA ARG A 96 -7.28 -0.92 10.46
C ARG A 96 -7.62 -0.62 9.01
N HIS A 97 -7.31 0.59 8.55
CA HIS A 97 -7.52 0.98 7.14
C HIS A 97 -6.69 0.12 6.18
N LEU A 98 -5.43 -0.16 6.52
CA LEU A 98 -4.56 -1.03 5.70
C LEU A 98 -5.06 -2.48 5.68
N ILE A 99 -5.43 -3.04 6.83
CA ILE A 99 -5.97 -4.40 6.92
C ILE A 99 -7.25 -4.56 6.09
N ALA A 100 -8.12 -3.55 6.06
CA ALA A 100 -9.35 -3.61 5.25
C ALA A 100 -9.07 -3.76 3.75
N ARG A 101 -7.94 -3.21 3.25
CA ARG A 101 -7.50 -3.38 1.85
C ARG A 101 -6.87 -4.74 1.58
N HIS A 102 -6.26 -5.35 2.59
CA HIS A 102 -5.57 -6.65 2.49
C HIS A 102 -6.43 -7.85 2.85
N ARG A 103 -7.57 -7.65 3.52
CA ARG A 103 -8.49 -8.75 3.81
C ARG A 103 -9.02 -9.33 2.48
N PRO A 104 -8.82 -10.62 2.21
CA PRO A 104 -9.57 -11.28 1.15
C PRO A 104 -11.05 -11.13 1.52
N ARG A 105 -11.88 -10.65 0.58
CA ARG A 105 -13.33 -10.51 0.80
C ARG A 105 -13.87 -11.89 1.20
N PRO A 106 -14.38 -12.07 2.43
CA PRO A 106 -14.94 -13.36 2.82
C PRO A 106 -16.22 -13.59 2.02
N LYS A 107 -16.38 -14.79 1.45
CA LYS A 107 -17.71 -15.30 1.10
C LYS A 107 -18.55 -15.23 2.37
N ALA A 108 -19.79 -14.78 2.22
CA ALA A 108 -20.73 -14.56 3.31
C ALA A 108 -21.06 -15.90 3.99
N GLU A 109 -20.26 -16.29 4.98
CA GLU A 109 -20.55 -17.45 5.82
C GLU A 109 -20.56 -16.98 7.27
N ALA A 110 -21.78 -16.62 7.66
CA ALA A 110 -22.24 -16.43 9.02
C ALA A 110 -21.68 -17.52 9.93
N TYR A 111 -20.97 -17.14 10.99
CA TYR A 111 -20.88 -17.99 12.17
C TYR A 111 -20.81 -17.14 13.43
N LEU A 112 -21.81 -17.44 14.24
CA LEU A 112 -22.04 -17.13 15.63
C LEU A 112 -20.82 -17.51 16.49
N GLY A 113 -20.46 -16.69 17.49
CA GLY A 113 -19.50 -17.07 18.53
C GLY A 113 -18.68 -15.91 19.12
N SER A 114 -19.26 -15.17 20.08
CA SER A 114 -18.59 -14.30 21.07
C SER A 114 -17.63 -15.11 22.00
N PRO A 115 -17.09 -14.61 23.12
CA PRO A 115 -16.49 -13.31 23.53
C PRO A 115 -15.04 -13.50 24.06
N GLN A 116 -14.27 -12.45 24.34
CA GLN A 116 -13.25 -12.52 25.42
C GLN A 116 -13.03 -11.15 26.05
N LYS A 117 -13.45 -11.05 27.32
CA LYS A 117 -12.96 -10.09 28.31
C LYS A 117 -11.44 -10.28 28.47
N THR A 118 -10.72 -9.20 28.72
CA THR A 118 -9.61 -9.22 29.68
C THR A 118 -9.59 -7.87 30.37
N GLU A 119 -10.28 -7.88 31.51
CA GLU A 119 -10.09 -6.97 32.61
C GLU A 119 -8.63 -7.03 33.10
N ASN A 120 -8.21 -5.95 33.75
CA ASN A 120 -7.22 -5.89 34.83
C ASN A 120 -5.77 -5.48 34.51
N LYS A 121 -5.42 -4.25 34.91
CA LYS A 121 -4.39 -4.10 35.96
C LYS A 121 -4.57 -2.80 36.74
N ALA A 122 -5.00 -2.94 37.99
CA ALA A 122 -4.75 -1.98 39.04
C ALA A 122 -3.25 -1.96 39.38
N ARG A 123 -2.68 -0.77 39.50
CA ARG A 123 -1.85 -0.35 40.64
C ARG A 123 -1.72 1.16 40.65
#